data_AF-A0A971VYM8-F1
#
_entry.id   AF-A0A971VYM8-F1
#
_cell.length_a   1.000
_cell.length_b   1.000
_cell.length_c   1.000
_cell.angle_alpha   90.00
_cell.angle_beta   90.00
_cell.angle_gamma   90.00
#
_symmetry.space_group_name_H-M   'P 1'
#
loop_
_entity.id
_entity.type
_entity.pdbx_description
1 polymer ?
#
loop_
_entity_poly.entity_id
_entity_poly.type
_entity_poly.pdbx_seq_one_letter_code
_entity_poly.pdbx_strand_id
1 'polypeptide(L)'
;VMKSGANGLTFVNLTNLFANTAGGFVMAALFFIALFSAAASSVIGMMELGCRNLMDMGFTRTKGTIYTTIVFIIVGSWSALDNMIFENQDMVWGVGLLMVGLLYAIAALKYGVEKLWEEDIKPCSDMKVKWLWTVIKFFPIQFALVWGWWVYQSATWYPGEWFKFWPLQKYPYTPGVMVVEWVLLAVILISLNGIMSKNLVHANKLD
;
A
#
# COMPACT_ATOMS: atom_id res chain seq x y z
N VAL A 1 23.69 1.63 16.76
CA VAL A 1 22.75 0.49 16.58
C VAL A 1 21.39 0.94 16.02
N MET A 2 20.78 2.04 16.48
CA MET A 2 19.49 2.56 15.94
C MET A 2 19.59 3.36 14.62
N LYS A 3 20.77 3.42 13.96
CA LYS A 3 20.98 4.23 12.74
C LYS A 3 20.69 3.50 11.42
N SER A 4 20.38 2.19 11.45
CA SER A 4 20.25 1.36 10.25
C SER A 4 18.81 1.13 9.76
N GLY A 5 17.83 1.87 10.29
CA GLY A 5 16.44 1.78 9.86
C GLY A 5 15.78 0.42 10.14
N ALA A 6 14.59 0.21 9.57
CA ALA A 6 13.82 -1.03 9.75
C ALA A 6 14.56 -2.25 9.16
N ASN A 7 15.18 -2.10 7.98
CA ASN A 7 15.96 -3.15 7.33
C ASN A 7 17.15 -3.60 8.18
N GLY A 8 17.87 -2.66 8.78
CA GLY A 8 19.03 -2.97 9.61
C GLY A 8 18.68 -3.62 10.94
N LEU A 9 17.45 -3.45 11.46
CA LEU A 9 17.03 -4.18 12.65
C LEU A 9 17.02 -5.69 12.40
N THR A 10 16.45 -6.14 11.27
CA THR A 10 16.33 -7.55 10.93
C THR A 10 17.63 -8.14 10.38
N PHE A 11 18.28 -7.44 9.45
CA PHE A 11 19.43 -8.02 8.73
C PHE A 11 20.79 -7.76 9.38
N VAL A 12 20.87 -6.82 10.33
CA VAL A 12 22.12 -6.52 11.06
C VAL A 12 22.00 -6.82 12.55
N ASN A 13 21.00 -6.25 13.23
CA ASN A 13 20.94 -6.38 14.69
C ASN A 13 20.50 -7.78 15.12
N LEU A 14 19.46 -8.32 14.49
CA LEU A 14 18.94 -9.65 14.82
C LEU A 14 19.90 -10.76 14.40
N THR A 15 20.55 -10.64 13.25
CA THR A 15 21.60 -11.58 12.81
C THR A 15 22.80 -11.56 13.76
N ASN A 16 23.22 -10.38 14.22
CA ASN A 16 24.26 -10.24 15.25
C ASN A 16 23.83 -10.87 16.60
N LEU A 17 22.56 -10.77 16.97
CA LEU A 17 22.04 -11.41 18.17
C LEU A 17 22.14 -12.94 18.06
N PHE A 18 21.72 -13.51 16.93
CA PHE A 18 21.84 -14.96 16.69
C PHE A 18 23.30 -15.43 16.71
N ALA A 19 24.23 -14.65 16.15
CA ALA A 19 25.65 -15.01 16.16
C ALA A 19 26.26 -15.13 17.57
N ASN A 20 25.69 -14.44 18.56
CA ASN A 20 26.18 -14.42 19.94
C ASN A 20 25.33 -15.26 20.92
N THR A 21 24.38 -16.04 20.41
CA THR A 21 23.48 -16.87 21.23
C THR A 21 23.76 -18.36 21.02
N ALA A 22 23.77 -19.16 22.08
CA ALA A 22 23.89 -20.61 21.97
C ALA A 22 22.73 -21.19 21.15
N GLY A 23 23.03 -21.98 20.11
CA GLY A 23 22.02 -22.48 19.17
C GLY A 23 21.52 -21.45 18.15
N GLY A 24 22.12 -20.26 18.08
CA GLY A 24 21.66 -19.16 17.25
C GLY A 24 21.62 -19.45 15.74
N PHE A 25 22.44 -20.36 15.23
CA PHE A 25 22.35 -20.81 13.83
C PHE A 25 20.98 -21.43 13.51
N VAL A 26 20.48 -22.33 14.38
CA VAL A 26 19.17 -22.98 14.20
C VAL A 26 18.06 -21.94 14.31
N MET A 27 18.16 -21.02 15.28
CA MET A 27 17.20 -19.92 15.44
C MET A 27 17.18 -19.01 14.21
N ALA A 28 18.33 -18.65 13.66
CA ALA A 28 18.44 -17.85 12.44
C ALA A 28 17.80 -18.57 11.24
N ALA A 29 18.10 -19.86 11.05
CA ALA A 29 17.51 -20.65 9.97
C ALA A 29 15.98 -20.69 10.06
N LEU A 30 15.43 -21.00 11.24
CA LEU A 30 13.98 -21.01 11.46
C LEU A 30 13.35 -19.63 11.24
N PHE A 31 14.01 -18.58 11.74
CA PHE A 31 13.54 -17.21 11.59
C PHE A 31 13.47 -16.79 10.12
N PHE A 32 14.52 -17.03 9.33
CA PHE A 32 14.54 -16.62 7.92
C PHE A 32 13.64 -17.49 7.04
N ILE A 33 13.43 -18.76 7.38
CA ILE A 33 12.40 -19.59 6.75
C ILE A 33 11.01 -19.00 7.02
N ALA A 34 10.70 -18.65 8.27
CA ALA A 34 9.43 -18.02 8.62
C ALA A 34 9.24 -16.66 7.92
N LEU A 35 10.28 -15.82 7.90
CA LEU A 35 10.27 -14.53 7.21
C LEU A 35 10.02 -14.68 5.70
N PHE A 36 10.70 -15.64 5.07
CA PHE A 36 10.49 -15.96 3.66
C PHE A 36 9.07 -16.46 3.39
N SER A 37 8.55 -17.39 4.20
CA SER A 37 7.19 -17.89 4.05
C SER A 37 6.13 -16.78 4.21
N ALA A 38 6.31 -15.86 5.17
CA ALA A 38 5.42 -14.73 5.37
C ALA A 38 5.47 -13.72 4.20
N ALA A 39 6.67 -13.44 3.67
CA ALA A 39 6.83 -12.58 2.51
C ALA A 39 6.22 -13.22 1.25
N ALA A 40 6.48 -14.51 1.01
CA ALA A 40 5.97 -15.24 -0.15
C ALA A 40 4.43 -15.28 -0.17
N SER A 41 3.78 -15.58 0.96
CA SER A 41 2.31 -15.60 1.03
C SER A 41 1.70 -14.22 0.78
N SER A 42 2.33 -13.16 1.30
CA SER A 42 1.87 -11.77 1.11
C SER A 42 1.98 -11.33 -0.36
N VAL A 43 3.10 -11.63 -1.02
CA VAL A 43 3.32 -11.28 -2.44
C VAL A 43 2.32 -12.00 -3.34
N ILE A 44 1.97 -13.26 -3.05
CA ILE A 44 0.95 -13.99 -3.83
C ILE A 44 -0.40 -13.24 -3.80
N GLY A 45 -0.81 -12.73 -2.64
CA GLY A 45 -2.04 -11.93 -2.51
C GLY A 45 -1.99 -10.64 -3.32
N MET A 46 -0.86 -9.91 -3.27
CA MET A 46 -0.66 -8.69 -4.05
C MET A 46 -0.66 -8.94 -5.56
N MET A 47 -0.07 -10.06 -5.99
CA MET A 47 -0.07 -10.50 -7.38
C MET A 47 -1.47 -10.88 -7.89
N GLU A 48 -2.28 -11.55 -7.06
CA GLU A 48 -3.65 -11.91 -7.43
C GLU A 48 -4.52 -10.66 -7.61
N LEU A 49 -4.33 -9.60 -6.83
CA LEU A 49 -5.05 -8.33 -7.01
C LEU A 49 -4.78 -7.72 -8.40
N GLY A 50 -3.52 -7.65 -8.83
CA GLY A 50 -3.16 -7.16 -10.16
C GLY A 50 -3.71 -8.04 -11.28
N CYS A 51 -3.60 -9.37 -11.13
CA CYS A 51 -4.14 -10.33 -12.09
C CYS A 51 -5.67 -10.23 -12.19
N ARG A 52 -6.36 -10.07 -11.06
CA ARG A 52 -7.82 -9.98 -11.02
C ARG A 52 -8.34 -8.76 -11.76
N ASN A 53 -7.72 -7.60 -11.56
CA ASN A 53 -8.07 -6.39 -12.29
C ASN A 53 -7.98 -6.59 -13.82
N LEU A 54 -6.95 -7.31 -14.31
CA LEU A 54 -6.81 -7.62 -15.73
C LEU A 54 -7.84 -8.66 -16.21
N MET A 55 -8.16 -9.66 -15.38
CA MET A 55 -9.21 -10.63 -15.70
C MET A 55 -10.59 -9.98 -15.79
N ASP A 56 -10.90 -9.01 -14.93
CA ASP A 56 -12.15 -8.25 -14.99
C ASP A 56 -12.23 -7.40 -16.28
N MET A 57 -11.08 -7.07 -16.89
CA MET A 57 -10.97 -6.47 -18.23
C MET A 57 -10.99 -7.49 -19.40
N GLY A 58 -11.25 -8.77 -19.12
CA GLY A 58 -11.39 -9.82 -20.13
C GLY A 58 -10.11 -10.57 -20.51
N PHE A 59 -8.99 -10.35 -19.81
CA PHE A 59 -7.77 -11.12 -20.04
C PHE A 59 -7.91 -12.54 -19.47
N THR A 60 -7.26 -13.52 -20.11
CA THR A 60 -7.14 -14.85 -19.52
C THR A 60 -6.21 -14.81 -18.29
N ARG A 61 -6.47 -15.68 -17.30
CA ARG A 61 -5.65 -15.76 -16.06
C ARG A 61 -4.16 -15.81 -16.36
N THR A 62 -3.72 -16.65 -17.30
CA THR A 62 -2.31 -16.78 -17.68
C THR A 62 -1.71 -15.46 -18.15
N LYS A 63 -2.42 -14.72 -19.02
CA LYS A 63 -1.96 -13.42 -19.52
C LYS A 63 -1.94 -12.39 -18.39
N GLY A 64 -2.99 -12.33 -17.57
CA GLY A 64 -3.07 -11.43 -16.41
C GLY A 64 -1.91 -11.63 -15.43
N THR A 65 -1.60 -12.89 -15.11
CA THR A 65 -0.45 -13.23 -14.24
C THR A 65 0.87 -12.80 -14.87
N ILE A 66 1.13 -13.14 -16.15
CA ILE A 66 2.38 -12.76 -16.82
C ILE A 66 2.57 -11.24 -16.85
N TYR A 67 1.55 -10.48 -17.22
CA TYR A 67 1.64 -9.02 -17.26
C TYR A 67 1.88 -8.42 -15.87
N THR A 68 1.16 -8.91 -14.86
CA THR A 68 1.38 -8.45 -13.47
C THR A 68 2.81 -8.76 -13.02
N THR A 69 3.34 -9.95 -13.31
CA THR A 69 4.71 -10.32 -12.95
C THR A 69 5.75 -9.44 -13.62
N ILE A 70 5.58 -9.15 -14.92
CA ILE A 70 6.49 -8.26 -15.65
C ILE A 70 6.51 -6.87 -15.03
N VAL A 71 5.34 -6.31 -14.69
CA VAL A 71 5.24 -5.01 -14.03
C VAL A 71 5.96 -5.02 -12.68
N PHE A 72 5.72 -6.04 -11.85
CA PHE A 72 6.39 -6.17 -10.55
C PHE A 72 7.91 -6.32 -10.67
N ILE A 73 8.41 -7.05 -11.67
CA ILE A 73 9.84 -7.15 -11.92
C ILE A 73 10.42 -5.79 -12.32
N ILE A 74 9.79 -5.08 -13.26
CA ILE A 74 10.31 -3.78 -13.73
C ILE A 74 10.33 -2.75 -12.60
N VAL A 75 9.21 -2.57 -11.89
CA VAL A 75 9.09 -1.58 -10.82
C VAL A 75 9.91 -2.01 -9.60
N GLY A 76 9.85 -3.28 -9.23
CA GLY A 76 10.61 -3.82 -8.10
C GLY A 76 12.12 -3.80 -8.32
N SER A 77 12.59 -4.07 -9.54
CA SER A 77 14.00 -3.94 -9.88
C SER A 77 14.49 -2.50 -9.73
N TRP A 78 13.68 -1.50 -10.10
CA TRP A 78 14.06 -0.10 -9.91
C TRP A 78 14.26 0.25 -8.43
N SER A 79 13.35 -0.18 -7.55
CA SER A 79 13.50 -0.02 -6.10
C SER A 79 14.69 -0.81 -5.54
N ALA A 80 15.04 -1.96 -6.12
CA ALA A 80 16.15 -2.79 -5.64
C ALA A 80 17.54 -2.21 -5.95
N LEU A 81 17.66 -1.24 -6.86
CA LEU A 81 18.95 -0.65 -7.25
C LEU A 81 19.50 0.35 -6.23
N ASP A 82 18.63 1.01 -5.46
CA ASP A 82 19.03 2.04 -4.48
C ASP A 82 18.12 1.95 -3.24
N ASN A 83 18.73 1.82 -2.07
CA ASN A 83 18.01 1.68 -0.81
C ASN A 83 17.17 2.93 -0.47
N MET A 84 17.60 4.13 -0.85
CA MET A 84 16.83 5.35 -0.61
C MET A 84 15.60 5.42 -1.54
N ILE A 85 15.70 4.87 -2.76
CA ILE A 85 14.53 4.71 -3.64
C ILE A 85 13.58 3.67 -3.05
N PHE A 86 14.10 2.54 -2.54
CA PHE A 86 13.29 1.55 -1.84
C PHE A 86 12.53 2.14 -0.65
N GLU A 87 13.21 2.87 0.23
CA GLU A 87 12.60 3.53 1.39
C GLU A 87 11.57 4.57 0.99
N ASN A 88 11.83 5.32 -0.08
CA ASN A 88 10.87 6.28 -0.62
C ASN A 88 9.60 5.60 -1.12
N GLN A 89 9.72 4.55 -1.94
CA GLN A 89 8.55 3.83 -2.47
C GLN A 89 7.76 3.13 -1.35
N ASP A 90 8.44 2.52 -0.37
CA ASP A 90 7.79 1.96 0.82
C ASP A 90 6.98 3.03 1.58
N MET A 91 7.58 4.20 1.80
CA MET A 91 6.91 5.29 2.52
C MET A 91 5.75 5.90 1.72
N VAL A 92 5.93 6.23 0.44
CA VAL A 92 4.92 6.87 -0.40
C VAL A 92 3.70 5.98 -0.56
N TRP A 93 3.89 4.70 -0.86
CA TRP A 93 2.78 3.77 -1.07
C TRP A 93 2.21 3.24 0.23
N GLY A 94 3.02 3.11 1.28
CA GLY A 94 2.57 2.79 2.64
C GLY A 94 1.62 3.86 3.19
N VAL A 95 1.98 5.14 3.08
CA VAL A 95 1.07 6.24 3.45
C VAL A 95 -0.10 6.35 2.45
N GLY A 96 0.12 5.99 1.18
CA GLY A 96 -0.92 5.93 0.15
C GLY A 96 -2.10 5.01 0.53
N LEU A 97 -1.89 3.99 1.35
CA LEU A 97 -2.99 3.15 1.87
C LEU A 97 -4.01 3.96 2.68
N LEU A 98 -3.57 5.01 3.40
CA LEU A 98 -4.47 5.92 4.11
C LEU A 98 -5.32 6.74 3.12
N MET A 99 -4.73 7.16 2.00
CA MET A 99 -5.46 7.84 0.92
C MET A 99 -6.50 6.92 0.29
N VAL A 100 -6.16 5.64 0.04
CA VAL A 100 -7.12 4.66 -0.47
C VAL A 100 -8.27 4.45 0.53
N GLY A 101 -7.96 4.32 1.83
CA GLY A 101 -8.98 4.24 2.88
C GLY A 101 -9.90 5.47 2.91
N LEU A 102 -9.35 6.66 2.69
CA LEU A 102 -10.12 7.91 2.61
C LEU A 102 -11.09 7.88 1.43
N LEU A 103 -10.63 7.45 0.26
CA LEU A 103 -11.47 7.32 -0.93
C LEU A 103 -12.62 6.33 -0.71
N TYR A 104 -12.36 5.18 -0.09
CA TYR A 104 -13.40 4.23 0.29
C TYR A 104 -14.39 4.81 1.30
N ALA A 105 -13.92 5.56 2.30
CA ALA A 105 -14.78 6.20 3.28
C ALA A 105 -15.69 7.26 2.63
N ILE A 106 -15.16 8.10 1.74
CA ILE A 106 -15.94 9.09 0.99
C ILE A 106 -16.95 8.40 0.08
N ALA A 107 -16.57 7.33 -0.61
CA ALA A 107 -17.47 6.55 -1.44
C ALA A 107 -18.62 5.94 -0.61
N ALA A 108 -18.32 5.36 0.55
CA ALA A 108 -19.31 4.82 1.47
C ALA A 108 -20.26 5.90 2.03
N LEU A 109 -19.75 7.10 2.33
CA LEU A 109 -20.56 8.24 2.75
C LEU A 109 -21.51 8.70 1.64
N LYS A 110 -21.04 8.75 0.39
CA LYS A 110 -21.86 9.14 -0.77
C LYS A 110 -22.92 8.09 -1.12
N TYR A 111 -22.58 6.81 -1.04
CA TYR A 111 -23.54 5.71 -1.26
C TYR A 111 -24.56 5.59 -0.12
N GLY A 112 -24.18 5.99 1.08
CA GLY A 112 -24.97 5.87 2.30
C GLY A 112 -24.51 4.66 3.11
N VAL A 113 -23.87 4.91 4.26
CA VAL A 113 -23.30 3.86 5.11
C VAL A 113 -24.35 2.87 5.61
N GLU A 114 -25.58 3.32 5.82
CA GLU A 114 -26.68 2.42 6.21
C GLU A 114 -27.14 1.55 5.06
N LYS A 115 -27.18 2.09 3.85
CA LYS A 115 -27.50 1.35 2.62
C LYS A 115 -26.44 0.28 2.35
N LEU A 116 -25.17 0.65 2.41
CA LEU A 116 -24.03 -0.27 2.30
C LEU A 116 -24.15 -1.44 3.29
N TRP A 117 -24.52 -1.14 4.54
CA TRP A 117 -24.70 -2.18 5.54
C TRP A 117 -25.88 -3.10 5.23
N GLU A 118 -27.07 -2.56 4.99
CA GLU A 118 -28.28 -3.38 4.84
C GLU A 118 -28.32 -4.18 3.53
N GLU A 119 -27.85 -3.59 2.42
CA GLU A 119 -27.96 -4.16 1.08
C GLU A 119 -26.75 -5.04 0.70
N ASP A 120 -25.53 -4.61 1.02
CA ASP A 120 -24.32 -5.28 0.52
C ASP A 120 -23.66 -6.19 1.56
N ILE A 121 -23.60 -5.75 2.81
CA ILE A 121 -22.79 -6.43 3.84
C ILE A 121 -23.62 -7.40 4.68
N LYS A 122 -24.75 -6.97 5.21
CA LYS A 122 -25.61 -7.78 6.09
C LYS A 122 -26.03 -9.13 5.48
N PRO A 123 -26.31 -9.24 4.16
CA PRO A 123 -26.68 -10.52 3.56
C PRO A 123 -25.54 -11.55 3.52
N CYS A 124 -24.29 -11.09 3.42
CA CYS A 124 -23.11 -11.96 3.31
C CYS A 124 -22.28 -12.06 4.60
N SER A 125 -22.64 -11.30 5.65
CA SER A 125 -21.87 -11.25 6.89
C SER A 125 -22.35 -12.29 7.92
N ASP A 126 -21.42 -13.14 8.35
CA ASP A 126 -21.63 -14.07 9.46
C ASP A 126 -21.85 -13.32 10.79
N MET A 127 -21.28 -12.11 10.94
CA MET A 127 -21.35 -11.30 12.16
C MET A 127 -22.10 -9.98 11.92
N LYS A 128 -23.30 -9.87 12.50
CA LYS A 128 -24.21 -8.72 12.29
C LYS A 128 -23.88 -7.52 13.20
N VAL A 129 -22.71 -6.90 12.99
CA VAL A 129 -22.21 -5.78 13.81
C VAL A 129 -22.30 -4.43 13.08
N LYS A 130 -23.50 -3.82 13.09
CA LYS A 130 -23.80 -2.58 12.36
C LYS A 130 -22.92 -1.37 12.77
N TRP A 131 -22.57 -1.26 14.04
CA TRP A 131 -21.85 -0.09 14.55
C TRP A 131 -20.43 0.03 13.96
N LEU A 132 -19.78 -1.11 13.65
CA LEU A 132 -18.45 -1.14 13.06
C LEU A 132 -18.41 -0.39 11.72
N TRP A 133 -19.48 -0.50 10.94
CA TRP A 133 -19.63 0.20 9.66
C TRP A 133 -19.94 1.68 9.84
N THR A 134 -20.56 2.06 10.95
CA THR A 134 -20.78 3.48 11.28
C THR A 134 -19.46 4.20 11.58
N VAL A 135 -18.44 3.49 12.06
CA VAL A 135 -17.10 4.06 12.34
C VAL A 135 -16.44 4.61 11.08
N ILE A 136 -16.76 4.08 9.89
CA ILE A 136 -16.19 4.56 8.62
C ILE A 136 -16.45 6.06 8.39
N LYS A 137 -17.54 6.60 8.98
CA LYS A 137 -17.87 8.04 8.92
C LYS A 137 -16.81 8.93 9.57
N PHE A 138 -16.06 8.39 10.54
CA PHE A 138 -14.99 9.12 11.24
C PHE A 138 -13.64 9.04 10.53
N PHE A 139 -13.48 8.15 9.54
CA PHE A 139 -12.21 7.96 8.85
C PHE A 139 -11.67 9.24 8.20
N PRO A 140 -12.49 10.11 7.56
CA PRO A 140 -11.98 11.37 7.01
C PRO A 140 -11.37 12.31 8.06
N ILE A 141 -11.95 12.34 9.26
CA ILE A 141 -11.43 13.13 10.39
C ILE A 141 -10.11 12.53 10.87
N GLN A 142 -10.06 11.21 11.05
CA GLN A 142 -8.86 10.49 11.45
C GLN A 142 -7.71 10.72 10.45
N PHE A 143 -8.02 10.64 9.15
CA PHE A 143 -7.06 10.93 8.09
C PHE A 143 -6.53 12.36 8.19
N ALA A 144 -7.41 13.36 8.30
CA ALA A 144 -7.01 14.76 8.40
C ALA A 144 -6.13 15.03 9.62
N LEU A 145 -6.43 14.41 10.76
CA LEU A 145 -5.63 14.52 11.97
C LEU A 145 -4.26 13.85 11.82
N VAL A 146 -4.21 12.59 11.40
CA VAL A 146 -2.94 11.83 11.32
C VAL A 146 -2.05 12.39 10.21
N TRP A 147 -2.58 12.58 9.01
CA TRP A 147 -1.80 13.09 7.89
C TRP A 147 -1.43 14.56 8.09
N GLY A 148 -2.36 15.39 8.57
CA GLY A 148 -2.09 16.80 8.88
C GLY A 148 -1.04 16.97 9.98
N TRP A 149 -1.12 16.16 11.04
CA TRP A 149 -0.09 16.11 12.09
C TRP A 149 1.26 15.71 11.52
N TRP A 150 1.30 14.68 10.67
CA TRP A 150 2.55 14.22 10.08
C TRP A 150 3.16 15.26 9.12
N VAL A 151 2.34 15.98 8.35
CA VAL A 151 2.79 17.11 7.52
C VAL A 151 3.38 18.22 8.39
N TYR A 152 2.71 18.58 9.49
CA TYR A 152 3.25 19.54 10.47
C TYR A 152 4.60 19.07 11.03
N GLN A 153 4.69 17.81 11.45
CA GLN A 153 5.93 17.23 11.96
C GLN A 153 7.04 17.24 10.90
N SER A 154 6.74 16.88 9.66
CA SER A 154 7.70 16.93 8.55
C SER A 154 8.19 18.36 8.28
N ALA A 155 7.30 19.36 8.37
CA ALA A 155 7.70 20.76 8.26
C ALA A 155 8.66 21.21 9.37
N THR A 156 8.54 20.65 10.58
CA THR A 156 9.50 20.90 11.67
C THR A 156 10.83 20.17 11.48
N TRP A 157 10.83 18.98 10.88
CA TRP A 157 12.06 18.20 10.61
C TRP A 157 12.85 18.73 9.41
N TYR A 158 12.16 19.28 8.40
CA TYR A 158 12.77 19.81 7.18
C TYR A 158 12.32 21.26 6.89
N PRO A 159 12.76 22.25 7.69
CA PRO A 159 12.36 23.64 7.51
C PRO A 159 12.69 24.15 6.10
N GLY A 160 11.69 24.62 5.36
CA GLY A 160 11.85 25.13 3.99
C GLY A 160 12.16 24.08 2.91
N GLU A 161 12.29 22.80 3.26
CA GLU A 161 12.54 21.71 2.31
C GLU A 161 11.47 20.61 2.30
N TRP A 162 10.53 20.60 3.25
CA TRP A 162 9.48 19.57 3.39
C TRP A 162 8.54 19.40 2.19
N PHE A 163 8.44 20.41 1.32
CA PHE A 163 7.64 20.36 0.09
C PHE A 163 8.47 19.99 -1.16
N LYS A 164 9.80 19.90 -1.04
CA LYS A 164 10.67 19.53 -2.15
C LYS A 164 10.51 18.03 -2.42
N PHE A 165 10.45 17.66 -3.69
CA PHE A 165 10.26 16.28 -4.10
C PHE A 165 11.46 15.68 -4.85
N TRP A 166 12.39 16.51 -5.33
CA TRP A 166 13.51 16.05 -6.16
C TRP A 166 14.86 16.51 -5.61
N PRO A 167 15.88 15.63 -5.56
CA PRO A 167 15.90 14.22 -5.96
C PRO A 167 15.30 13.27 -4.89
N LEU A 168 14.72 12.14 -5.32
CA LEU A 168 14.03 11.17 -4.45
C LEU A 168 14.92 10.67 -3.31
N GLN A 169 16.21 10.48 -3.57
CA GLN A 169 17.19 10.03 -2.59
C GLN A 169 17.41 11.03 -1.45
N LYS A 170 17.21 12.33 -1.71
CA LYS A 170 17.39 13.38 -0.69
C LYS A 170 16.12 13.59 0.14
N TYR A 171 14.95 13.37 -0.46
CA TYR A 171 13.66 13.68 0.17
C TYR A 171 12.71 12.47 0.31
N PRO A 172 13.20 11.26 0.66
CA PRO A 172 12.42 10.02 0.57
C PRO A 172 11.16 10.03 1.46
N TYR A 173 11.18 10.82 2.55
CA TYR A 173 10.12 10.89 3.56
C TYR A 173 9.39 12.23 3.60
N THR A 174 9.46 13.03 2.53
CA THR A 174 8.78 14.34 2.52
C THR A 174 7.34 14.23 2.00
N PRO A 175 6.39 15.01 2.55
CA PRO A 175 5.04 15.11 1.99
C PRO A 175 5.03 15.55 0.52
N GLY A 176 6.00 16.37 0.11
CA GLY A 176 6.14 16.82 -1.28
C GLY A 176 6.25 15.68 -2.27
N VAL A 177 7.13 14.70 -2.02
CA VAL A 177 7.26 13.51 -2.88
C VAL A 177 5.97 12.72 -2.94
N MET A 178 5.36 12.46 -1.78
CA MET A 178 4.12 11.67 -1.71
C MET A 178 3.01 12.27 -2.58
N VAL A 179 2.75 13.56 -2.41
CA VAL A 179 1.68 14.25 -3.16
C VAL A 179 1.97 14.23 -4.66
N VAL A 180 3.22 14.47 -5.07
CA VAL A 180 3.60 14.44 -6.49
C VAL A 180 3.38 13.05 -7.08
N GLU A 181 3.85 11.98 -6.44
CA GLU A 181 3.68 10.61 -6.93
C GLU A 181 2.21 10.17 -6.96
N TRP A 182 1.43 10.51 -5.93
CA TRP A 182 0.00 10.21 -5.90
C TRP A 182 -0.78 10.95 -6.99
N VAL A 183 -0.49 12.22 -7.22
CA VAL A 183 -1.12 13.01 -8.29
C VAL A 183 -0.73 12.44 -9.65
N LEU A 184 0.53 12.06 -9.84
CA LEU A 184 1.00 11.47 -11.09
C LEU A 184 0.26 10.14 -11.37
N LEU A 185 0.14 9.28 -10.37
CA LEU A 185 -0.65 8.05 -10.49
C LEU A 185 -2.13 8.35 -10.75
N ALA A 186 -2.73 9.30 -10.03
CA ALA A 186 -4.14 9.67 -10.23
C ALA A 186 -4.41 10.17 -11.66
N VAL A 187 -3.51 10.98 -12.23
CA VAL A 187 -3.60 11.44 -13.62
C VAL A 187 -3.52 10.26 -14.59
N ILE A 188 -2.61 9.31 -14.37
CA ILE A 188 -2.51 8.09 -15.18
C ILE A 188 -3.82 7.29 -15.11
N LEU A 189 -4.33 7.03 -13.91
CA LEU A 189 -5.54 6.24 -13.70
C LEU A 189 -6.79 6.91 -14.33
N ILE A 190 -6.95 8.22 -14.14
CA ILE A 190 -8.06 8.98 -14.74
C ILE A 190 -7.96 8.97 -16.27
N SER A 191 -6.76 9.12 -16.82
CA SER A 191 -6.54 9.07 -18.27
C SER A 191 -6.85 7.69 -18.85
N LEU A 192 -6.49 6.62 -18.14
CA LEU A 192 -6.77 5.24 -18.53
C LEU A 192 -8.21 4.81 -18.22
N ASN A 193 -8.95 5.55 -17.39
CA ASN A 193 -10.29 5.17 -16.92
C ASN A 193 -11.26 4.89 -18.07
N GLY A 194 -11.23 5.73 -19.13
CA GLY A 194 -12.08 5.55 -20.30
C GLY A 194 -11.78 4.27 -21.09
N ILE A 195 -10.54 3.76 -21.04
CA ILE A 195 -10.15 2.50 -21.67
C ILE A 195 -10.51 1.33 -20.76
N MET A 196 -10.22 1.45 -19.46
CA MET A 196 -10.51 0.39 -18.48
C MET A 196 -12.01 0.12 -18.40
N SER A 197 -12.83 1.16 -18.23
CA SER A 197 -14.28 1.03 -18.09
C SER A 197 -14.95 0.38 -19.31
N LYS A 198 -14.47 0.65 -20.53
CA LYS A 198 -15.02 0.05 -21.76
C LYS A 198 -14.70 -1.44 -21.91
N ASN A 199 -13.60 -1.90 -21.31
CA ASN A 199 -13.14 -3.28 -21.42
C ASN A 199 -13.60 -4.15 -20.24
N LEU A 200 -14.31 -3.60 -19.25
CA LEU A 200 -14.83 -4.37 -18.13
C LEU A 200 -15.91 -5.36 -18.62
N VAL A 201 -15.68 -6.65 -18.39
CA VAL A 201 -16.60 -7.73 -18.76
C VAL A 201 -17.79 -7.79 -17.79
N HIS A 202 -17.56 -7.45 -16.54
CA HIS A 202 -18.58 -7.36 -15.49
C HIS A 202 -18.70 -5.91 -15.03
N ALA A 203 -19.41 -5.08 -15.81
CA ALA A 203 -19.85 -3.80 -15.30
C ALA A 203 -20.96 -4.06 -14.27
N ASN A 204 -20.65 -3.89 -12.98
CA ASN A 204 -21.69 -3.63 -12.00
C ASN A 204 -22.38 -2.35 -12.45
N LYS A 205 -23.54 -2.47 -13.10
CA LYS A 205 -24.41 -1.31 -13.31
C LYS A 205 -24.76 -0.81 -11.91
N LEU A 206 -24.17 0.32 -11.56
CA LEU A 206 -24.71 1.16 -10.51
C LEU A 206 -25.96 1.77 -11.14
N ASP A 207 -27.09 1.07 -10.99
CA ASP A 207 -28.41 1.61 -11.31
C ASP A 207 -28.72 2.83 -10.41
#